data_AF-A0AAW9DJ03-F1
#
_entry.id   AF-A0AAW9DJ03-F1
#
_cell.length_a   1.000
_cell.length_b   1.000
_cell.length_c   1.000
_cell.angle_alpha   90.00
_cell.angle_beta   90.00
_cell.angle_gamma   90.00
#
_symmetry.space_group_name_H-M   'P 1'
#
loop_
_entity.id
_entity.type
_entity.pdbx_description
1 polymer ?
#
loop_
_entity_poly.entity_id
_entity_poly.type
_entity_poly.pdbx_seq_one_letter_code
_entity_poly.pdbx_strand_id
1 'polypeptide(L)'
;YWGEPIPIIHWEDGTSTAVPENELPLVLPKTSDIKPSGTGESPLANLTDWLEVVREDGVKGRRETNTMPQWAGSSWYYLRYIDPHNDEKLADEELLKAWLPVDIYIGGAEHAVLHLLYARFWHKFLYDLGVVPTKEPFQKLFNQGMILGTSYRDSRGALVATDKVEKRDGSFFNIETGEELEQAPAKMSKSLKNVVNPDDVVEQFGADTLRVYEMFMGPLDA
;
A
#
# COMPACT_ATOMS: atom_id res chain seq x y z
N TYR A 1 5.56 0.18 -13.96
CA TYR A 1 4.35 -0.28 -14.67
C TYR A 1 3.12 -0.28 -13.78
N TRP A 2 3.05 -1.08 -12.70
CA TRP A 2 1.81 -1.19 -11.91
C TRP A 2 1.58 0.00 -10.95
N GLY A 3 0.96 1.05 -11.46
CA GLY A 3 0.56 2.26 -10.73
C GLY A 3 -0.24 3.21 -11.62
N GLU A 4 -0.79 4.27 -11.05
CA GLU A 4 -1.55 5.26 -11.81
C GLU A 4 -0.62 6.06 -12.74
N PRO A 5 -0.91 6.16 -14.05
CA PRO A 5 -0.13 7.01 -14.95
C PRO A 5 -0.12 8.47 -14.50
N ILE A 6 1.05 9.10 -14.49
CA ILE A 6 1.15 10.54 -14.26
C ILE A 6 0.58 11.27 -15.49
N PRO A 7 -0.43 12.14 -15.35
CA PRO A 7 -1.12 12.75 -16.48
C PRO A 7 -0.34 13.94 -17.05
N ILE A 8 0.91 13.73 -17.45
CA ILE A 8 1.80 14.73 -18.04
C ILE A 8 2.27 14.25 -19.42
N ILE A 9 2.37 15.18 -20.36
CA ILE A 9 2.93 14.97 -21.71
C ILE A 9 4.13 15.89 -21.88
N HIS A 10 5.23 15.33 -22.38
CA HIS A 10 6.44 16.06 -22.76
C HIS A 10 6.47 16.22 -24.29
N TRP A 11 6.53 17.46 -24.78
CA TRP A 11 6.43 17.79 -26.20
C TRP A 11 7.82 17.96 -26.85
N GLU A 12 7.91 17.68 -28.15
CA GLU A 12 9.15 17.86 -28.93
C GLU A 12 9.59 19.34 -29.04
N ASP A 13 8.68 20.28 -28.83
CA ASP A 13 8.99 21.72 -28.75
C ASP A 13 9.64 22.14 -27.41
N GLY A 14 9.88 21.18 -26.51
CA GLY A 14 10.52 21.38 -25.20
C GLY A 14 9.55 21.78 -24.09
N THR A 15 8.26 21.95 -24.37
CA THR A 15 7.24 22.24 -23.36
C THR A 15 6.69 20.96 -22.70
N SER A 16 5.90 21.11 -21.64
CA SER A 16 5.14 20.02 -21.04
C SER A 16 3.76 20.51 -20.63
N THR A 17 2.75 19.67 -20.79
CA THR A 17 1.36 19.97 -20.40
C THR A 17 0.76 18.81 -19.63
N ALA A 18 -0.27 19.09 -18.83
CA ALA A 18 -1.12 18.05 -18.29
C ALA A 18 -2.03 17.46 -19.37
N VAL A 19 -2.47 16.22 -19.18
CA VAL A 19 -3.59 15.64 -19.93
C VAL A 19 -4.85 16.48 -19.62
N PRO A 20 -5.64 16.87 -20.63
CA PRO A 20 -6.88 17.63 -20.41
C PRO A 20 -7.85 16.90 -19.45
N GLU A 21 -8.56 17.64 -18.60
CA GLU A 21 -9.46 17.04 -17.59
C GLU A 21 -10.55 16.16 -18.22
N ASN A 22 -11.07 16.54 -19.39
CA ASN A 22 -12.06 15.78 -20.14
C ASN A 22 -11.52 14.51 -20.81
N GLU A 23 -10.20 14.32 -20.81
CA GLU A 23 -9.52 13.09 -21.26
C GLU A 23 -9.09 12.20 -20.09
N LEU A 24 -9.34 12.63 -18.84
CA LEU A 24 -9.13 11.79 -17.67
C LEU A 24 -10.26 10.75 -17.54
N PRO A 25 -9.95 9.57 -16.96
CA PRO A 25 -8.65 9.14 -16.45
C PRO A 25 -7.69 8.73 -17.57
N LEU A 26 -6.40 9.04 -17.41
CA LEU A 26 -5.34 8.43 -18.24
C LEU A 26 -5.19 6.96 -17.84
N VAL A 27 -5.90 6.08 -18.56
CA VAL A 27 -5.95 4.65 -18.25
C VAL A 27 -4.60 3.98 -18.50
N LEU A 28 -4.11 3.23 -17.50
CA LEU A 28 -2.92 2.38 -17.63
C LEU A 28 -3.18 1.34 -18.74
N PRO A 29 -2.34 1.28 -19.81
CA PRO A 29 -2.59 0.41 -20.95
C PRO A 29 -2.41 -1.04 -20.56
N LYS A 30 -3.40 -1.91 -20.85
CA LYS A 30 -3.27 -3.34 -20.61
C LYS A 30 -2.25 -3.95 -21.56
N THR A 31 -1.19 -4.56 -21.02
CA THR A 31 -0.17 -5.27 -21.80
C THR A 31 0.35 -6.48 -21.07
N SER A 32 0.83 -7.48 -21.81
CA SER A 32 1.66 -8.58 -21.29
C SER A 32 3.15 -8.26 -21.35
N ASP A 33 3.55 -7.19 -22.06
CA ASP A 33 4.95 -6.83 -22.26
C ASP A 33 5.43 -5.82 -21.21
N ILE A 34 5.56 -6.31 -19.97
CA ILE A 34 6.03 -5.53 -18.81
C ILE A 34 7.55 -5.63 -18.60
N LYS A 35 8.29 -6.02 -19.64
CA LYS A 35 9.74 -6.19 -19.58
C LYS A 35 10.42 -4.82 -19.38
N PRO A 36 11.61 -4.79 -18.75
CA PRO A 36 12.40 -3.57 -18.67
C PRO A 36 12.62 -2.96 -20.07
N SER A 37 12.57 -1.65 -20.16
CA SER A 37 12.84 -0.87 -21.38
C SER A 37 14.28 -1.00 -21.89
N GLY A 38 15.22 -1.41 -21.02
CA GLY A 38 16.65 -1.42 -21.29
C GLY A 38 17.33 -0.05 -21.16
N THR A 39 16.57 1.03 -20.96
CA THR A 39 17.07 2.41 -20.83
C THR A 39 17.00 2.94 -19.38
N GLY A 40 16.42 2.17 -18.47
CA GLY A 40 16.10 2.61 -17.10
C GLY A 40 14.73 3.26 -16.97
N GLU A 41 14.05 3.54 -18.09
CA GLU A 41 12.67 4.01 -18.11
C GLU A 41 11.70 2.89 -17.69
N SER A 42 10.49 3.29 -17.25
CA SER A 42 9.39 2.37 -16.94
C SER A 42 9.05 1.47 -18.15
N PRO A 43 8.51 0.24 -17.95
CA PRO A 43 8.03 -0.60 -19.05
C PRO A 43 7.01 0.06 -19.97
N LEU A 44 6.34 1.14 -19.54
CA LEU A 44 5.45 1.95 -20.38
C LEU A 44 6.17 2.58 -21.58
N ALA A 45 7.50 2.75 -21.52
CA ALA A 45 8.30 3.25 -22.63
C ALA A 45 8.27 2.33 -23.86
N ASN A 46 7.96 1.03 -23.67
CA ASN A 46 7.88 0.07 -24.78
C ASN A 46 6.54 0.13 -25.53
N LEU A 47 5.54 0.82 -24.98
CA LEU A 47 4.18 0.84 -25.50
C LEU A 47 3.95 2.09 -26.37
N THR A 48 4.61 2.15 -27.53
CA THR A 48 4.64 3.33 -28.42
C THR A 48 3.24 3.86 -28.75
N ASP A 49 2.27 2.98 -29.02
CA ASP A 49 0.90 3.37 -29.37
C ASP A 49 0.17 4.12 -28.23
N TRP A 50 0.53 3.82 -26.98
CA TRP A 50 0.03 4.54 -25.82
C TRP A 50 0.94 5.71 -25.45
N LEU A 51 2.24 5.61 -25.69
CA LEU A 51 3.20 6.61 -25.27
C LEU A 51 3.15 7.87 -26.14
N GLU A 52 3.05 7.69 -27.45
CA GLU A 52 3.15 8.76 -28.44
C GLU A 52 1.79 9.44 -28.65
N VAL A 53 1.80 10.77 -28.62
CA VAL A 53 0.61 11.61 -28.82
C VAL A 53 0.95 12.78 -29.73
N VAL A 54 -0.07 13.35 -30.39
CA VAL A 54 0.08 14.50 -31.28
C VAL A 54 -0.91 15.58 -30.88
N ARG A 55 -0.43 16.80 -30.68
CA ARG A 55 -1.25 17.99 -30.40
C ARG A 55 -1.99 18.43 -31.66
N GLU A 56 -3.05 19.22 -31.50
CA GLU A 56 -3.86 19.74 -32.63
C GLU A 56 -3.06 20.50 -33.69
N ASP A 57 -1.95 21.15 -33.31
CA ASP A 57 -1.05 21.88 -34.22
C ASP A 57 0.02 21.00 -34.87
N GLY A 58 -0.03 19.68 -34.64
CA GLY A 58 0.86 18.70 -35.25
C GLY A 58 2.14 18.42 -34.48
N VAL A 59 2.40 19.09 -33.36
CA VAL A 59 3.58 18.80 -32.52
C VAL A 59 3.41 17.44 -31.85
N LYS A 60 4.44 16.60 -31.95
CA LYS A 60 4.47 15.28 -31.31
C LYS A 60 4.94 15.40 -29.85
N GLY A 61 4.49 14.47 -29.03
CA GLY A 61 4.88 14.36 -27.63
C GLY A 61 4.85 12.93 -27.12
N ARG A 62 5.39 12.75 -25.92
CA ARG A 62 5.42 11.48 -25.20
C ARG A 62 4.79 11.66 -23.82
N ARG A 63 3.87 10.77 -23.44
CA ARG A 63 3.33 10.70 -22.07
C ARG A 63 4.44 10.38 -21.07
N GLU A 64 4.33 10.88 -19.84
CA GLU A 64 5.19 10.48 -18.73
C GLU A 64 5.06 8.95 -18.52
N THR A 65 6.21 8.29 -18.41
CA THR A 65 6.29 6.82 -18.28
C THR A 65 6.34 6.38 -16.82
N ASN A 66 6.69 7.30 -15.91
CA ASN A 66 6.61 7.08 -14.48
C ASN A 66 5.15 7.00 -14.04
N THR A 67 4.89 6.09 -13.11
CA THR A 67 3.60 5.97 -12.45
C THR A 67 3.67 6.60 -11.07
N MET A 68 2.54 7.10 -10.58
CA MET A 68 2.44 7.55 -9.21
C MET A 68 2.84 6.42 -8.25
N PRO A 69 3.49 6.76 -7.13
CA PRO A 69 3.87 5.75 -6.17
C PRO A 69 2.64 5.29 -5.37
N GLN A 70 2.69 4.08 -4.78
CA GLN A 70 1.55 3.43 -4.12
C GLN A 70 0.89 4.26 -2.99
N TRP A 71 1.61 5.23 -2.42
CA TRP A 71 1.09 6.13 -1.39
C TRP A 71 0.22 7.25 -1.94
N ALA A 72 0.15 7.46 -3.26
CA ALA A 72 -0.74 8.42 -3.89
C ALA A 72 -2.21 8.10 -3.58
N GLY A 73 -2.63 6.84 -3.76
CA GLY A 73 -3.99 6.40 -3.40
C GLY A 73 -4.23 6.35 -1.89
N SER A 74 -3.27 5.82 -1.11
CA SER A 74 -3.45 5.69 0.34
C SER A 74 -3.47 7.03 1.08
N SER A 75 -3.05 8.13 0.46
CA SER A 75 -3.04 9.44 1.12
C SER A 75 -4.44 10.07 1.27
N TRP A 76 -5.45 9.58 0.55
CA TRP A 76 -6.79 10.20 0.55
C TRP A 76 -7.95 9.21 0.49
N TYR A 77 -7.70 7.90 0.49
CA TYR A 77 -8.73 6.85 0.41
C TYR A 77 -9.86 6.97 1.44
N TYR A 78 -9.58 7.47 2.65
CA TYR A 78 -10.59 7.69 3.69
C TYR A 78 -11.63 8.74 3.30
N LEU A 79 -11.27 9.70 2.43
CA LEU A 79 -12.22 10.62 1.80
C LEU A 79 -13.11 9.87 0.81
N ARG A 80 -12.51 8.99 0.00
CA ARG A 80 -13.24 8.26 -1.03
C ARG A 80 -14.23 7.24 -0.47
N TYR A 81 -14.00 6.71 0.73
CA TYR A 81 -14.97 5.85 1.40
C TYR A 81 -16.29 6.56 1.74
N ILE A 82 -16.27 7.88 1.90
CA ILE A 82 -17.47 8.67 2.22
C ILE A 82 -18.43 8.70 1.02
N ASP A 83 -17.89 8.73 -0.19
CA ASP A 83 -18.68 8.80 -1.43
C ASP A 83 -17.99 8.01 -2.57
N PRO A 84 -18.03 6.66 -2.51
CA PRO A 84 -17.18 5.80 -3.35
C PRO A 84 -17.63 5.72 -4.81
N HIS A 85 -18.84 6.15 -5.14
CA HIS A 85 -19.45 6.00 -6.47
C HIS A 85 -19.56 7.31 -7.26
N ASN A 86 -19.07 8.43 -6.72
CA ASN A 86 -19.12 9.73 -7.38
C ASN A 86 -18.10 9.83 -8.52
N ASP A 87 -18.57 10.00 -9.75
CA ASP A 87 -17.76 10.08 -10.96
C ASP A 87 -17.46 11.53 -11.39
N GLU A 88 -18.03 12.53 -10.71
CA GLU A 88 -17.88 13.95 -11.05
C GLU A 88 -16.88 14.68 -10.14
N LYS A 89 -16.76 14.26 -8.88
CA LYS A 89 -15.95 14.91 -7.85
C LYS A 89 -15.17 13.89 -7.01
N LEU A 90 -14.26 14.40 -6.18
CA LEU A 90 -13.54 13.62 -5.17
C LEU A 90 -14.52 12.89 -4.23
N ALA A 91 -15.48 13.65 -3.67
CA ALA A 91 -16.62 13.22 -2.87
C ALA A 91 -17.60 14.40 -2.71
N ASP A 92 -18.87 14.14 -2.38
CA ASP A 92 -19.85 15.18 -2.06
C ASP A 92 -19.47 16.00 -0.82
N GLU A 93 -19.60 17.33 -0.91
CA GLU A 93 -19.15 18.28 0.13
C GLU A 93 -19.96 18.18 1.43
N GLU A 94 -21.27 17.89 1.35
CA GLU A 94 -22.11 17.73 2.54
C GLU A 94 -21.83 16.40 3.23
N LEU A 95 -21.56 15.35 2.46
CA LEU A 95 -21.08 14.08 3.02
C LEU A 95 -19.71 14.24 3.70
N LEU A 96 -18.78 14.97 3.09
CA LEU A 96 -17.48 15.26 3.71
C LEU A 96 -17.63 16.02 5.04
N LYS A 97 -18.56 16.99 5.13
CA LYS A 97 -18.88 17.70 6.39
C LYS A 97 -19.52 16.79 7.44
N ALA A 98 -20.33 15.82 7.01
CA ALA A 98 -21.01 14.91 7.93
C ALA A 98 -20.05 13.86 8.54
N TRP A 99 -19.05 13.41 7.78
CA TRP A 99 -18.21 12.26 8.16
C TRP A 99 -16.79 12.60 8.59
N LEU A 100 -16.31 13.83 8.35
CA LEU A 100 -14.95 14.24 8.75
C LEU A 100 -14.93 15.06 10.04
N PRO A 101 -13.85 14.95 10.83
CA PRO A 101 -12.68 14.10 10.62
C PRO A 101 -12.95 12.63 10.98
N VAL A 102 -12.04 11.72 10.63
CA VAL A 102 -12.11 10.34 11.13
C VAL A 102 -11.89 10.36 12.65
N ASP A 103 -12.86 9.87 13.43
CA ASP A 103 -12.79 9.89 14.89
C ASP A 103 -11.60 9.10 15.43
N ILE A 104 -11.44 7.85 14.96
CA ILE A 104 -10.38 6.93 15.39
C ILE A 104 -9.78 6.25 14.16
N TYR A 105 -8.48 6.45 13.96
CA TYR A 105 -7.68 5.75 12.98
C TYR A 105 -6.80 4.71 13.68
N ILE A 106 -6.93 3.44 13.31
CA ILE A 106 -6.17 2.32 13.88
C ILE A 106 -5.20 1.79 12.82
N GLY A 107 -3.90 1.78 13.11
CA GLY A 107 -2.90 1.26 12.19
C GLY A 107 -1.53 1.10 12.83
N GLY A 108 -0.71 0.16 12.36
CA GLY A 108 0.58 -0.13 12.98
C GLY A 108 1.56 1.06 12.96
N ALA A 109 2.44 1.11 13.96
CA ALA A 109 3.40 2.21 14.15
C ALA A 109 4.40 2.35 12.98
N GLU A 110 4.58 1.32 12.14
CA GLU A 110 5.40 1.39 10.92
C GLU A 110 4.94 2.48 9.95
N HIS A 111 3.70 2.95 10.06
CA HIS A 111 3.13 3.96 9.18
C HIS A 111 3.26 5.40 9.71
N ALA A 112 3.86 5.60 10.89
CA ALA A 112 3.97 6.90 11.56
C ALA A 112 4.67 7.98 10.72
N VAL A 113 5.75 7.62 10.01
CA VAL A 113 6.62 8.60 9.31
C VAL A 113 6.32 8.71 7.82
N LEU A 114 5.68 7.70 7.21
CA LEU A 114 5.35 7.67 5.79
C LEU A 114 3.88 8.01 5.57
N HIS A 115 3.02 6.99 5.57
CA HIS A 115 1.60 7.12 5.24
C HIS A 115 0.89 8.22 6.05
N LEU A 116 1.08 8.26 7.38
CA LEU A 116 0.42 9.25 8.21
C LEU A 116 0.87 10.69 7.92
N LEU A 117 2.13 10.88 7.51
CA LEU A 117 2.63 12.19 7.08
C LEU A 117 2.03 12.59 5.74
N TYR A 118 2.02 11.68 4.75
CA TYR A 118 1.47 11.96 3.43
C TYR A 118 -0.04 12.19 3.45
N ALA A 119 -0.79 11.41 4.23
CA ALA A 119 -2.22 11.60 4.39
C ALA A 119 -2.54 12.99 4.97
N ARG A 120 -1.75 13.45 5.95
CA ARG A 120 -1.90 14.81 6.51
C ARG A 120 -1.51 15.89 5.52
N PHE A 121 -0.44 15.70 4.76
CA PHE A 121 -0.02 16.66 3.73
C PHE A 121 -1.12 16.83 2.67
N TRP A 122 -1.62 15.73 2.10
CA TRP A 122 -2.68 15.77 1.10
C TRP A 122 -3.98 16.33 1.66
N HIS A 123 -4.35 16.00 2.90
CA HIS A 123 -5.52 16.60 3.55
C HIS A 123 -5.40 18.11 3.68
N LYS A 124 -4.21 18.62 4.04
CA LYS A 124 -3.97 20.07 4.14
C LYS A 124 -4.02 20.77 2.80
N PHE A 125 -3.43 20.16 1.78
CA PHE A 125 -3.56 20.64 0.40
C PHE A 125 -5.03 20.76 -0.02
N LEU A 126 -5.83 19.73 0.25
CA LEU A 126 -7.27 19.73 -0.04
C LEU A 126 -8.06 20.73 0.84
N TYR A 127 -7.62 20.95 2.08
CA TYR A 127 -8.20 21.95 2.99
C TYR A 127 -7.95 23.37 2.48
N ASP A 128 -6.71 23.64 2.04
CA ASP A 128 -6.33 24.94 1.47
C ASP A 128 -7.10 25.24 0.16
N LEU A 129 -7.47 24.20 -0.60
CA LEU A 129 -8.36 24.30 -1.76
C LEU A 129 -9.86 24.38 -1.40
N GLY A 130 -10.23 24.25 -0.12
CA GLY A 130 -11.61 24.27 0.35
C GLY A 130 -12.41 22.99 0.07
N VAL A 131 -11.76 21.90 -0.34
CA VAL A 131 -12.41 20.62 -0.70
C VAL A 131 -12.85 19.85 0.55
N VAL A 132 -12.04 19.87 1.61
CA VAL A 132 -12.37 19.21 2.89
C VAL A 132 -12.63 20.26 3.98
N PRO A 133 -13.56 19.99 4.93
CA PRO A 133 -13.98 20.99 5.92
C PRO A 133 -13.05 21.06 7.14
N THR A 134 -12.14 20.10 7.31
CA THR A 134 -11.29 19.94 8.48
C THR A 134 -9.80 20.10 8.14
N LYS A 135 -8.99 20.56 9.10
CA LYS A 135 -7.56 20.79 8.89
C LYS A 135 -6.68 19.54 9.06
N GLU A 136 -7.19 18.53 9.77
CA GLU A 136 -6.52 17.25 10.01
C GLU A 136 -7.49 16.11 9.72
N PRO A 137 -7.02 14.99 9.10
CA PRO A 137 -7.87 13.89 8.69
C PRO A 137 -8.30 12.97 9.83
N PHE A 138 -7.49 12.85 10.88
CA PHE A 138 -7.67 11.87 11.96
C PHE A 138 -7.67 12.58 13.31
N GLN A 139 -8.76 12.44 14.08
CA GLN A 139 -8.90 13.06 15.39
C GLN A 139 -8.13 12.30 16.47
N LYS A 140 -8.22 10.96 16.46
CA LYS A 140 -7.44 10.07 17.31
C LYS A 140 -6.69 9.05 16.45
N LEU A 141 -5.40 8.92 16.70
CA LEU A 141 -4.58 7.84 16.15
C LEU A 141 -4.34 6.81 17.25
N PHE A 142 -4.47 5.53 16.90
CA PHE A 142 -4.13 4.41 17.75
C PHE A 142 -3.24 3.45 16.98
N ASN A 143 -2.06 3.13 17.56
CA ASN A 143 -1.14 2.17 16.96
C ASN A 143 -1.23 0.84 17.68
N GLN A 144 -1.75 -0.19 17.00
CA GLN A 144 -1.78 -1.53 17.57
C GLN A 144 -0.39 -2.17 17.61
N GLY A 145 -0.18 -3.02 18.62
CA GLY A 145 0.99 -3.90 18.73
C GLY A 145 1.09 -4.92 17.58
N MET A 146 2.24 -5.57 17.47
CA MET A 146 2.48 -6.59 16.44
C MET A 146 2.12 -7.99 16.95
N ILE A 147 1.36 -8.75 16.16
CA ILE A 147 1.16 -10.18 16.43
C ILE A 147 2.43 -10.95 16.05
N LEU A 148 2.97 -11.69 17.00
CA LEU A 148 4.17 -12.49 16.83
C LEU A 148 3.80 -13.94 16.52
N GLY A 149 4.56 -14.58 15.64
CA GLY A 149 4.49 -16.00 15.35
C GLY A 149 5.73 -16.73 15.87
N THR A 150 5.60 -18.04 16.04
CA THR A 150 6.73 -18.92 16.34
C THR A 150 7.76 -18.85 15.22
N SER A 151 9.00 -18.56 15.55
CA SER A 151 10.11 -18.49 14.60
C SER A 151 11.36 -19.13 15.17
N TYR A 152 12.39 -19.26 14.35
CA TYR A 152 13.64 -19.93 14.71
C TYR A 152 14.82 -19.04 14.35
N ARG A 153 15.88 -19.06 15.15
CA ARG A 153 17.10 -18.29 14.93
C ARG A 153 18.33 -19.18 14.99
N ASP A 154 19.29 -18.91 14.11
CA ASP A 154 20.60 -19.55 14.14
C ASP A 154 21.49 -18.97 15.25
N SER A 155 22.70 -19.52 15.43
CA SER A 155 23.66 -19.06 16.43
C SER A 155 24.12 -17.60 16.27
N ARG A 156 23.87 -16.99 15.11
CA ARG A 156 24.16 -15.58 14.81
C ARG A 156 22.97 -14.67 15.07
N GLY A 157 21.81 -15.23 15.45
CA GLY A 157 20.55 -14.53 15.65
C GLY A 157 19.77 -14.26 14.36
N ALA A 158 20.18 -14.83 13.22
CA ALA A 158 19.46 -14.68 11.96
C ALA A 158 18.22 -15.57 11.96
N LEU A 159 17.07 -15.01 11.54
CA LEU A 159 15.82 -15.75 11.48
C LEU A 159 15.84 -16.79 10.35
N VAL A 160 15.34 -17.97 10.64
CA VAL A 160 15.22 -19.11 9.72
C VAL A 160 13.75 -19.37 9.43
N ALA A 161 13.42 -19.57 8.14
CA ALA A 161 12.06 -19.87 7.72
C ALA A 161 11.61 -21.24 8.25
N THR A 162 10.33 -21.34 8.66
CA THR A 162 9.79 -22.53 9.34
C THR A 162 9.85 -23.81 8.50
N ASP A 163 9.81 -23.71 7.18
CA ASP A 163 9.93 -24.83 6.23
C ASP A 163 11.36 -25.38 6.11
N LYS A 164 12.35 -24.66 6.65
CA LYS A 164 13.75 -25.11 6.75
C LYS A 164 14.10 -25.70 8.11
N VAL A 165 13.10 -25.89 8.98
CA VAL A 165 13.32 -26.37 10.35
C VAL A 165 12.76 -27.77 10.53
N GLU A 166 13.58 -28.66 11.05
CA GLU A 166 13.16 -29.98 11.53
C GLU A 166 13.25 -30.06 13.05
N LYS A 167 12.33 -30.81 13.67
CA LYS A 167 12.36 -31.09 15.10
C LYS A 167 12.98 -32.47 15.32
N ARG A 168 14.06 -32.55 16.11
CA ARG A 168 14.74 -33.80 16.49
C ARG A 168 14.95 -33.83 18.00
N ASP A 169 14.46 -34.88 18.66
CA ASP A 169 14.63 -35.10 20.10
C ASP A 169 14.25 -33.92 21.00
N GLY A 170 13.29 -33.10 20.57
CA GLY A 170 12.84 -31.91 21.30
C GLY A 170 13.56 -30.61 20.95
N SER A 171 14.70 -30.69 20.27
CA SER A 171 15.43 -29.54 19.70
C SER A 171 15.03 -29.27 18.24
N PHE A 172 15.34 -28.08 17.76
CA PHE A 172 15.07 -27.64 16.40
C PHE A 172 16.37 -27.49 15.62
N PHE A 173 16.39 -27.88 14.36
CA PHE A 173 17.58 -27.85 13.53
C PHE A 173 17.29 -27.34 12.13
N ASN A 174 18.26 -26.69 11.51
CA ASN A 174 18.19 -26.33 10.11
C ASN A 174 18.40 -27.57 9.23
N ILE A 175 17.47 -27.85 8.33
CA ILE A 175 17.49 -29.04 7.45
C ILE A 175 18.70 -29.02 6.50
N GLU A 176 19.16 -27.84 6.08
CA GLU A 176 20.25 -27.67 5.11
C GLU A 176 21.62 -27.74 5.79
N THR A 177 21.79 -27.10 6.95
CA THR A 177 23.09 -26.98 7.63
C THR A 177 23.30 -27.97 8.77
N GLY A 178 22.21 -28.54 9.30
CA GLY A 178 22.23 -29.38 10.50
C GLY A 178 22.47 -28.59 11.80
N GLU A 179 22.59 -27.26 11.74
CA GLU A 179 22.78 -26.38 12.89
C GLU A 179 21.57 -26.40 13.82
N GLU A 180 21.81 -26.41 15.14
CA GLU A 180 20.75 -26.29 16.13
C GLU A 180 20.19 -24.85 16.17
N LEU A 181 18.88 -24.72 16.24
CA LEU A 181 18.15 -23.47 16.18
C LEU A 181 17.44 -23.19 17.51
N GLU A 182 17.42 -21.93 17.90
CA GLU A 182 16.63 -21.45 19.02
C GLU A 182 15.23 -21.05 18.55
N GLN A 183 14.19 -21.53 19.23
CA GLN A 183 12.83 -21.06 19.00
C GLN A 183 12.61 -19.71 19.70
N ALA A 184 12.18 -18.70 18.95
CA ALA A 184 11.92 -17.35 19.46
C ALA A 184 10.73 -16.70 18.75
N PRO A 185 9.98 -15.80 19.42
CA PRO A 185 8.92 -15.05 18.76
C PRO A 185 9.51 -14.04 17.76
N ALA A 186 8.83 -13.87 16.63
CA ALA A 186 9.14 -12.83 15.66
C ALA A 186 7.85 -12.35 14.95
N LYS A 187 7.89 -11.17 14.33
CA LYS A 187 6.77 -10.66 13.51
C LYS A 187 6.39 -11.70 12.46
N MET A 188 5.09 -11.99 12.33
CA MET A 188 4.60 -12.84 11.26
C MET A 188 4.92 -12.23 9.90
N SER A 189 5.46 -13.04 8.98
CA SER A 189 5.84 -12.60 7.64
C SER A 189 5.89 -13.76 6.64
N LYS A 190 5.57 -13.46 5.39
CA LYS A 190 5.58 -14.45 4.30
C LYS A 190 6.98 -15.04 4.05
N SER A 191 8.04 -14.26 4.28
CA SER A 191 9.44 -14.70 4.12
C SER A 191 9.86 -15.71 5.17
N LEU A 192 9.35 -15.60 6.41
CA LEU A 192 9.65 -16.55 7.49
C LEU A 192 8.73 -17.77 7.49
N LYS A 193 7.68 -17.78 6.67
CA LYS A 193 6.68 -18.86 6.63
C LYS A 193 6.05 -19.17 8.00
N ASN A 194 6.05 -18.19 8.89
CA ASN A 194 5.50 -18.27 10.25
C ASN A 194 4.09 -17.65 10.37
N VAL A 195 3.43 -17.38 9.24
CA VAL A 195 2.09 -16.80 9.20
C VAL A 195 1.07 -17.87 9.53
N VAL A 196 0.25 -17.62 10.55
CA VAL A 196 -0.98 -18.37 10.78
C VAL A 196 -2.07 -17.74 9.92
N ASN A 197 -2.68 -18.52 9.03
CA ASN A 197 -3.77 -18.02 8.20
C ASN A 197 -5.07 -17.95 9.03
N PRO A 198 -5.73 -16.78 9.16
CA PRO A 198 -6.98 -16.68 9.90
C PRO A 198 -8.07 -17.60 9.36
N ASP A 199 -8.10 -17.90 8.07
CA ASP A 199 -9.12 -18.78 7.47
C ASP A 199 -9.06 -20.19 8.07
N ASP A 200 -7.85 -20.74 8.26
CA ASP A 200 -7.65 -22.07 8.85
C ASP A 200 -8.17 -22.10 10.30
N VAL A 201 -7.96 -21.03 11.06
CA VAL A 201 -8.43 -20.90 12.46
C VAL A 201 -9.96 -20.76 12.50
N VAL A 202 -10.54 -19.99 11.57
CA VAL A 202 -11.99 -19.80 11.46
C VAL A 202 -12.67 -21.11 11.08
N GLU A 203 -12.11 -21.88 10.15
CA GLU A 203 -12.65 -23.19 9.76
C GLU A 203 -12.63 -24.17 10.93
N GLN A 204 -11.57 -24.16 11.74
CA GLN A 204 -11.41 -25.08 12.86
C GLN A 204 -12.19 -24.69 14.11
N PHE A 205 -12.25 -23.39 14.45
CA PHE A 205 -12.74 -22.91 15.75
C PHE A 205 -13.84 -21.84 15.67
N GLY A 206 -14.12 -21.32 14.48
CA GLY A 206 -15.10 -20.25 14.25
C GLY A 206 -14.53 -18.84 14.43
N ALA A 207 -15.16 -17.88 13.74
CA ALA A 207 -14.72 -16.48 13.72
C ALA A 207 -14.78 -15.80 15.10
N ASP A 208 -15.79 -16.12 15.92
CA ASP A 208 -15.91 -15.52 17.25
C ASP A 208 -14.80 -15.98 18.19
N THR A 209 -14.39 -17.25 18.10
CA THR A 209 -13.26 -17.77 18.87
C THR A 209 -11.97 -17.04 18.51
N LEU A 210 -11.70 -16.83 17.22
CA LEU A 210 -10.55 -16.06 16.75
C LEU A 210 -10.60 -14.61 17.27
N ARG A 211 -11.74 -13.93 17.15
CA ARG A 211 -11.90 -12.54 17.60
C ARG A 211 -11.69 -12.40 19.11
N VAL A 212 -12.29 -13.29 19.91
CA VAL A 212 -12.11 -13.27 21.37
C VAL A 212 -10.67 -13.55 21.74
N TYR A 213 -10.02 -14.51 21.07
CA TYR A 213 -8.61 -14.79 21.28
C TYR A 213 -7.73 -13.56 21.00
N GLU A 214 -7.88 -12.94 19.83
CA GLU A 214 -7.13 -11.73 19.45
C GLU A 214 -7.32 -10.57 20.44
N MET A 215 -8.56 -10.34 20.89
CA MET A 215 -8.86 -9.25 21.84
C MET A 215 -8.44 -9.57 23.28
N PHE A 216 -8.16 -10.84 23.61
CA PHE A 216 -7.76 -11.29 24.95
C PHE A 216 -6.25 -11.49 25.11
N MET A 217 -5.51 -11.69 24.01
CA MET A 217 -4.07 -11.97 24.03
C MET A 217 -3.22 -10.88 24.68
N GLY A 218 -3.66 -9.62 24.62
CA GLY A 218 -2.95 -8.50 25.20
C GLY A 218 -3.75 -7.21 25.08
N PRO A 219 -3.35 -6.15 25.78
CA PRO A 219 -3.96 -4.84 25.60
C PRO A 219 -3.63 -4.32 24.19
N LEU A 220 -4.52 -3.50 23.63
CA LEU A 220 -4.41 -3.06 22.24
C LEU A 220 -3.14 -2.21 21.99
N ASP A 221 -2.61 -1.56 23.04
CA ASP A 221 -1.46 -0.65 23.06
C ASP A 221 -0.11 -1.29 23.46
N ALA A 222 -0.05 -2.62 23.55
CA ALA A 222 1.16 -3.37 23.94
C ALA A 222 2.34 -3.21 22.96
#